data_AF-A0A356GHD5-F1
#
_entry.id   AF-A0A356GHD5-F1
#
_cell.length_a   1.000
_cell.length_b   1.000
_cell.length_c   1.000
_cell.angle_alpha   90.00
_cell.angle_beta   90.00
_cell.angle_gamma   90.00
#
_symmetry.space_group_name_H-M   'P 1'
#
loop_
_entity.id
_entity.type
_entity.pdbx_description
1 polymer ?
#
loop_
_entity_poly.entity_id
_entity_poly.type
_entity_poly.pdbx_seq_one_letter_code
_entity_poly.pdbx_strand_id
1 'polypeptide(L)'
;MKVKFETRAFKEQIIPQDDFVVEKVVEISQRQFNKFLDDMLGDYDFIKAHKDLMYTDSKNVWHAILVTTKALDYGILVQADGSNYARYSAFIRKSEIGGFDDGKTTTA
;
A
#
# COMPACT_ATOMS: atom_id res chain seq x y z
N MET A 1 8.70 2.40 -10.97
CA MET A 1 8.73 3.01 -9.62
C MET A 1 9.05 1.89 -8.63
N LYS A 2 9.91 2.07 -7.62
CA LYS A 2 10.44 0.94 -6.82
C LYS A 2 10.11 1.10 -5.32
N VAL A 3 9.61 0.04 -4.67
CA VAL A 3 9.23 0.01 -3.23
C VAL A 3 9.56 -1.36 -2.61
N LYS A 4 9.81 -1.43 -1.28
CA LYS A 4 10.29 -2.68 -0.65
C LYS A 4 9.18 -3.27 0.20
N PHE A 5 8.78 -4.48 -0.15
CA PHE A 5 7.86 -5.27 0.63
C PHE A 5 8.63 -6.07 1.69
N GLU A 6 8.38 -5.81 2.98
CA GLU A 6 9.01 -6.53 4.09
C GLU A 6 7.98 -7.06 5.09
N THR A 7 8.33 -8.16 5.76
CA THR A 7 7.56 -8.73 6.88
C THR A 7 7.76 -7.95 8.19
N ARG A 8 8.79 -7.09 8.27
CA ARG A 8 9.10 -6.19 9.39
C ARG A 8 9.96 -5.02 8.90
N ALA A 9 9.40 -3.81 8.83
CA ALA A 9 10.13 -2.63 8.36
C ALA A 9 11.17 -2.16 9.41
N PHE A 10 12.47 -2.26 9.08
CA PHE A 10 13.56 -1.69 9.88
C PHE A 10 14.13 -0.43 9.21
N LYS A 11 14.44 0.60 10.01
CA LYS A 11 14.79 1.97 9.55
C LYS A 11 16.10 2.10 8.76
N GLU A 12 17.01 1.15 8.81
CA GLU A 12 18.41 1.33 8.35
C GLU A 12 18.86 0.36 7.27
N GLN A 13 17.94 -0.35 6.62
CA GLN A 13 18.33 -1.29 5.59
C GLN A 13 17.42 -1.27 4.36
N ILE A 14 18.09 -1.04 3.22
CA ILE A 14 17.86 -1.66 1.91
C ILE A 14 17.05 -0.81 0.92
N ILE A 15 17.74 -0.39 -0.14
CA ILE A 15 17.17 0.12 -1.38
C ILE A 15 16.16 -0.91 -1.89
N PRO A 16 14.87 -0.56 -2.05
CA PRO A 16 13.94 -1.42 -2.74
C PRO A 16 14.19 -1.49 -4.25
N GLN A 17 14.22 -2.71 -4.82
CA GLN A 17 14.42 -2.98 -6.25
C GLN A 17 13.15 -3.44 -6.98
N ASP A 18 12.07 -3.76 -6.27
CA ASP A 18 10.93 -4.49 -6.84
C ASP A 18 9.95 -3.56 -7.57
N ASP A 19 9.54 -3.99 -8.77
CA ASP A 19 8.48 -3.34 -9.53
C ASP A 19 7.14 -3.69 -8.90
N PHE A 20 6.26 -2.70 -8.78
CA PHE A 20 4.95 -2.88 -8.18
C PHE A 20 3.88 -2.11 -8.95
N VAL A 21 2.64 -2.56 -8.81
CA VAL A 21 1.44 -1.95 -9.36
C VAL A 21 0.43 -1.77 -8.24
N VAL A 22 -0.16 -0.58 -8.17
CA VAL A 22 -1.27 -0.30 -7.26
C VAL A 22 -2.56 -0.66 -7.99
N GLU A 23 -3.13 -1.81 -7.65
CA GLU A 23 -4.41 -2.27 -8.22
C GLU A 23 -5.59 -1.46 -7.70
N LYS A 24 -5.52 -1.05 -6.43
CA LYS A 24 -6.61 -0.31 -5.79
C LYS A 24 -6.12 0.63 -4.71
N VAL A 25 -6.68 1.82 -4.68
CA VAL A 25 -6.56 2.74 -3.54
C VAL A 25 -7.77 2.56 -2.63
N VAL A 26 -7.49 2.25 -1.36
CA VAL A 26 -8.46 2.11 -0.29
C VAL A 26 -8.30 3.29 0.67
N GLU A 27 -9.25 4.22 0.61
CA GLU A 27 -9.33 5.31 1.56
C GLU A 27 -10.12 4.89 2.79
N ILE A 28 -9.47 4.89 3.95
CA ILE A 28 -10.10 4.58 5.24
C ILE A 28 -10.10 5.79 6.16
N SER A 29 -10.88 5.71 7.24
CA SER A 29 -10.87 6.75 8.27
C SER A 29 -9.53 6.77 9.02
N GLN A 30 -9.12 7.94 9.53
CA GLN A 30 -7.86 8.08 10.28
C GLN A 30 -7.81 7.15 11.51
N ARG A 31 -8.94 6.93 12.18
CA ARG A 31 -9.03 5.99 13.30
C ARG A 31 -8.73 4.54 12.87
N GLN A 32 -9.29 4.11 11.74
CA GLN A 32 -9.00 2.78 11.19
C GLN A 32 -7.55 2.68 10.71
N PHE A 33 -7.01 3.74 10.11
CA PHE A 33 -5.62 3.78 9.66
C PHE A 33 -4.63 3.67 10.82
N ASN A 34 -4.87 4.39 11.92
CA ASN A 34 -4.04 4.27 13.12
C ASN A 34 -4.11 2.86 13.71
N LYS A 35 -5.31 2.25 13.77
CA LYS A 35 -5.46 0.86 14.20
C LYS A 35 -4.68 -0.11 13.29
N PHE A 36 -4.72 0.13 11.98
CA PHE A 36 -3.96 -0.66 11.01
C PHE A 36 -2.44 -0.50 11.19
N LEU A 37 -1.96 0.71 11.49
CA LEU A 37 -0.56 0.95 11.82
C LEU A 37 -0.12 0.20 13.09
N ASP A 38 -0.98 0.16 14.10
CA ASP A 38 -0.70 -0.52 15.38
C ASP A 38 -0.69 -2.06 15.23
N ASP A 39 -1.53 -2.61 14.35
CA ASP A 39 -1.64 -4.05 14.09
C ASP A 39 -1.89 -4.34 12.61
N MET A 40 -0.82 -4.44 11.81
CA MET A 40 -0.90 -4.73 10.38
C MET A 40 -1.26 -6.20 10.07
N LEU A 41 -1.07 -7.10 11.05
CA LEU A 41 -1.40 -8.53 10.91
C LEU A 41 -2.85 -8.85 11.30
N GLY A 42 -3.60 -7.84 11.75
CA GLY A 42 -5.00 -7.95 12.07
C GLY A 42 -5.87 -8.34 10.87
N ASP A 43 -7.07 -8.84 11.17
CA ASP A 43 -8.08 -9.19 10.17
C ASP A 43 -8.88 -7.93 9.82
N TYR A 44 -8.75 -7.48 8.57
CA TYR A 44 -9.39 -6.25 8.09
C TYR A 44 -10.26 -6.52 6.86
N ASP A 45 -11.52 -6.06 6.92
CA ASP A 45 -12.48 -6.24 5.84
C ASP A 45 -11.98 -5.68 4.50
N PHE A 46 -11.24 -4.56 4.54
CA PHE A 46 -10.69 -3.97 3.32
C PHE A 46 -9.57 -4.80 2.68
N ILE A 47 -8.82 -5.59 3.45
CA ILE A 47 -7.82 -6.52 2.90
C ILE A 47 -8.55 -7.72 2.30
N LYS A 48 -9.50 -8.29 3.04
CA LYS A 48 -10.28 -9.45 2.62
C LYS A 48 -11.10 -9.20 1.36
N ALA A 49 -11.66 -8.00 1.22
CA ALA A 49 -12.44 -7.59 0.05
C ALA A 49 -11.59 -7.43 -1.23
N HIS A 50 -10.28 -7.22 -1.10
CA HIS A 50 -9.38 -6.96 -2.24
C HIS A 50 -8.25 -7.98 -2.36
N LYS A 51 -8.29 -9.09 -1.58
CA LYS A 51 -7.24 -10.11 -1.59
C LYS A 51 -7.00 -10.73 -2.96
N ASP A 52 -8.02 -10.81 -3.79
CA ASP A 52 -7.94 -11.35 -5.15
C ASP A 52 -7.21 -10.41 -6.11
N LEU A 53 -7.01 -9.14 -5.73
CA LEU A 53 -6.20 -8.16 -6.46
C LEU A 53 -4.72 -8.17 -6.02
N MET A 54 -4.37 -8.92 -4.97
CA MET A 54 -3.03 -8.91 -4.39
C MET A 54 -2.28 -10.20 -4.72
N TYR A 55 -1.36 -10.14 -5.67
CA TYR A 55 -0.58 -11.27 -6.14
C TYR A 55 0.76 -10.81 -6.75
N THR A 56 1.67 -11.75 -7.00
CA THR A 56 2.88 -11.48 -7.79
C THR A 56 2.70 -12.08 -9.17
N ASP A 57 2.89 -11.27 -10.21
CA ASP A 57 2.73 -11.74 -11.58
C ASP A 57 3.94 -12.57 -12.07
N SER A 58 3.82 -13.13 -13.27
CA SER A 58 4.91 -13.92 -13.88
C SER A 58 6.17 -13.11 -14.21
N LYS A 59 6.12 -11.78 -14.11
CA LYS A 59 7.25 -10.86 -14.34
C LYS A 59 7.87 -10.37 -13.03
N ASN A 60 7.50 -10.95 -11.89
CA ASN A 60 7.90 -10.52 -10.55
C ASN A 60 7.43 -9.09 -10.20
N VAL A 61 6.34 -8.63 -10.82
CA VAL A 61 5.68 -7.38 -10.46
C VAL A 61 4.69 -7.65 -9.32
N TRP A 62 4.80 -6.85 -8.28
CA TRP A 62 3.97 -6.96 -7.09
C TRP A 62 2.67 -6.18 -7.27
N HIS A 63 1.55 -6.87 -7.36
CA HIS A 63 0.22 -6.26 -7.35
C HIS A 63 -0.22 -6.06 -5.90
N ALA A 64 -0.41 -4.80 -5.51
CA ALA A 64 -0.72 -4.40 -4.15
C ALA A 64 -1.88 -3.40 -4.11
N ILE A 65 -2.53 -3.29 -2.96
CA ILE A 65 -3.48 -2.20 -2.69
C ILE A 65 -2.77 -1.11 -1.88
N LEU A 66 -3.14 0.15 -2.10
CA LEU A 66 -2.71 1.26 -1.27
C LEU A 66 -3.77 1.59 -0.24
N VAL A 67 -3.45 1.41 1.03
CA VAL A 67 -4.28 1.87 2.15
C VAL A 67 -3.83 3.26 2.55
N THR A 68 -4.73 4.24 2.52
CA THR A 68 -4.41 5.63 2.87
C THR A 68 -5.63 6.31 3.48
N THR A 69 -5.48 7.58 3.84
CA THR A 69 -6.58 8.44 4.30
C THR A 69 -6.56 9.75 3.49
N LYS A 70 -7.69 10.45 3.46
CA LYS A 70 -7.77 11.76 2.79
C LYS A 70 -6.88 12.83 3.42
N ALA A 71 -6.62 12.72 4.73
CA ALA A 71 -5.85 13.71 5.47
C ALA A 71 -4.33 13.52 5.36
N LEU A 72 -3.87 12.34 4.93
CA LEU A 72 -2.44 12.00 4.87
C LEU A 72 -1.91 12.07 3.43
N ASP A 73 -0.68 12.51 3.28
CA ASP A 73 0.08 12.55 2.04
C ASP A 73 0.85 11.24 1.77
N TYR A 74 0.69 10.25 2.64
CA TYR A 74 1.28 8.93 2.52
C TYR A 74 0.25 7.81 2.72
N GLY A 75 0.65 6.61 2.36
CA GLY A 75 -0.12 5.40 2.58
C GLY A 75 0.78 4.20 2.78
N ILE A 76 0.15 3.05 2.96
CA ILE A 76 0.81 1.77 3.10
C ILE A 76 0.37 0.89 1.95
N LEU A 77 1.32 0.43 1.15
CA LEU A 77 1.08 -0.67 0.22
C LEU A 77 0.90 -1.94 1.02
N VAL A 78 -0.13 -2.68 0.69
CA VAL A 78 -0.48 -3.95 1.31
C VAL A 78 -0.53 -4.99 0.20
N GLN A 79 0.20 -6.08 0.40
CA GLN A 79 0.13 -7.26 -0.44
C GLN A 79 -0.09 -8.47 0.47
N ALA A 80 -1.19 -9.18 0.22
CA ALA A 80 -1.65 -10.26 1.08
C ALA A 80 -1.19 -11.66 0.60
N ASP A 81 -0.77 -11.80 -0.66
CA ASP A 81 -0.36 -13.07 -1.26
C ASP A 81 -1.36 -14.21 -0.98
N GLY A 82 -2.65 -13.93 -1.24
CA GLY A 82 -3.76 -14.85 -0.96
C GLY A 82 -4.15 -15.02 0.52
N SER A 83 -3.48 -14.33 1.45
CA SER A 83 -3.82 -14.30 2.88
C SER A 83 -4.92 -13.28 3.19
N ASN A 84 -5.48 -13.30 4.41
CA ASN A 84 -6.46 -12.31 4.87
C ASN A 84 -5.84 -11.11 5.61
N TYR A 85 -4.52 -11.05 5.71
CA TYR A 85 -3.77 -10.02 6.43
C TYR A 85 -2.69 -9.41 5.53
N ALA A 86 -2.11 -8.28 5.94
CA ALA A 86 -1.03 -7.62 5.21
C ALA A 86 0.30 -8.39 5.37
N ARG A 87 0.44 -9.50 4.63
CA ARG A 87 1.62 -10.36 4.68
C ARG A 87 2.89 -9.58 4.36
N TYR A 88 2.80 -8.66 3.41
CA TYR A 88 3.82 -7.69 3.10
C TYR A 88 3.24 -6.29 3.14
N SER A 89 4.03 -5.36 3.68
CA SER A 89 3.68 -3.96 3.73
C SER A 89 4.85 -3.06 3.36
N ALA A 90 4.54 -1.90 2.79
CA ALA A 90 5.55 -0.89 2.47
C ALA A 90 4.99 0.53 2.61
N PHE A 91 5.76 1.42 3.21
CA PHE A 91 5.40 2.84 3.28
C PHE A 91 5.71 3.53 1.95
N ILE A 92 4.78 4.38 1.51
CA ILE A 92 4.93 5.13 0.26
C ILE A 92 4.23 6.48 0.36
N ARG A 93 4.85 7.53 -0.20
CA ARG A 93 4.18 8.82 -0.32
C ARG A 93 3.30 8.85 -1.57
N LYS A 94 2.18 9.55 -1.48
CA LYS A 94 1.29 9.77 -2.63
C LYS A 94 2.01 10.47 -3.78
N SER A 95 2.97 11.35 -3.47
CA SER A 95 3.82 12.02 -4.47
C SER A 95 4.75 11.06 -5.22
N GLU A 96 5.09 9.92 -4.61
CA GLU A 96 5.93 8.92 -5.24
C GLU A 96 5.09 8.08 -6.19
N ILE A 97 3.84 7.75 -5.82
CA ILE A 97 2.86 7.09 -6.70
C ILE A 97 2.41 8.09 -7.76
N GLY A 98 3.15 8.16 -8.87
CA GLY A 98 2.85 9.02 -10.02
C GLY A 98 1.47 8.72 -10.60
N GLY A 99 0.42 9.31 -10.01
CA GLY A 99 -0.97 9.01 -10.34
C GLY A 99 -2.03 9.43 -9.31
N PHE A 100 -1.67 10.05 -8.17
CA PHE A 100 -2.64 10.79 -7.36
C PHE A 100 -2.90 12.17 -7.96
N ASP A 101 -3.48 12.20 -9.17
CA ASP A 101 -4.16 13.39 -9.67
C ASP A 101 -5.46 13.53 -8.85
N ASP A 102 -5.32 14.08 -7.64
CA ASP A 102 -6.41 14.75 -6.96
C ASP A 102 -6.79 15.89 -7.89
N GLY A 103 -7.86 15.72 -8.67
CA GLY A 103 -8.32 16.70 -9.63
C GLY A 103 -8.60 18.04 -8.94
N LYS A 104 -7.58 18.90 -8.83
CA LYS A 104 -7.64 20.34 -8.58
C LYS A 104 -6.35 21.02 -9.09
N THR A 105 -6.44 21.47 -10.34
CA THR A 105 -5.98 22.76 -10.88
C THR A 105 -4.70 23.41 -10.33
N THR A 106 -3.79 23.71 -11.25
CA THR A 106 -3.00 24.97 -11.32
C THR A 106 -2.79 25.20 -12.82
N THR A 107 -3.65 25.97 -13.50
CA THR A 107 -3.56 27.43 -13.70
C THR A 107 -2.18 28.03 -13.44
N ALA A 108 -1.35 28.09 -14.47
CA ALA A 108 -0.79 29.33 -15.04
C ALA A 108 0.11 28.98 -16.24
#